data_AF-A0A6B9XMP1-F1
#
_entry.id   AF-A0A6B9XMP1-F1
#
_cell.length_a   1.000
_cell.length_b   1.000
_cell.length_c   1.000
_cell.angle_alpha   90.00
_cell.angle_beta   90.00
_cell.angle_gamma   90.00
#
_symmetry.space_group_name_H-M   'P 1'
#
loop_
_entity.id
_entity.type
_entity.pdbx_description
1 polymer ?
#
loop_
_entity_poly.entity_id
_entity_poly.type
_entity_poly.pdbx_seq_one_letter_code
_entity_poly.pdbx_strand_id
1 'polypeptide(L)'
;ISPQAWNTYDYMKREHSLVKPYQGVGTSIPYWDFLGSTMVTSNYVRLTGDIQSQRGAIWNKVPLSVRNWEMQIHFKVHGRGKDLFGDGFAFWYVKEPMQTGDVFGS
;
A
#
# COMPACT_ATOMS: atom_id res chain seq x y z
N ILE A 1 26.23 -22.60 3.99
CA ILE A 1 25.48 -21.73 4.93
C ILE A 1 24.29 -21.21 4.15
N SER A 2 23.09 -21.75 4.39
CA SER A 2 21.87 -21.19 3.78
C SER A 2 21.71 -19.75 4.29
N PRO A 3 21.38 -18.77 3.44
CA PRO A 3 21.02 -17.46 3.94
C PRO A 3 19.87 -17.67 4.92
N GLN A 4 20.09 -17.30 6.17
CA GLN A 4 19.07 -17.30 7.18
C GLN A 4 18.04 -16.29 6.71
N ALA A 5 16.98 -16.75 6.05
CA ALA A 5 15.86 -15.90 5.69
C ALA A 5 15.36 -15.32 7.01
N TRP A 6 15.59 -14.02 7.23
CA TRP A 6 15.20 -13.33 8.44
C TRP A 6 13.72 -13.64 8.70
N ASN A 7 13.41 -14.25 9.84
CA ASN A 7 12.04 -14.56 10.21
C ASN A 7 11.34 -13.25 10.63
N THR A 8 10.92 -12.46 9.64
CA THR A 8 10.26 -11.17 9.84
C THR A 8 8.86 -11.32 10.43
N TYR A 9 8.32 -12.54 10.45
CA TYR A 9 7.00 -12.84 11.00
C TYR A 9 6.93 -12.63 12.51
N ASP A 10 8.02 -12.84 13.26
CA ASP A 10 8.02 -12.70 14.72
C ASP A 10 7.86 -11.25 15.19
N TYR A 11 8.16 -10.28 14.32
CA TYR A 11 8.07 -8.84 14.61
C TYR A 11 6.99 -8.13 13.79
N MET A 12 6.24 -8.86 12.95
CA MET A 12 5.18 -8.29 12.13
C MET A 12 4.05 -7.73 13.00
N LYS A 13 3.75 -6.45 12.83
CA LYS A 13 2.57 -5.80 13.44
C LYS A 13 1.37 -5.94 12.52
N ARG A 14 0.39 -6.75 12.90
CA ARG A 14 -0.78 -7.08 12.05
C ARG A 14 -1.59 -5.84 11.70
N GLU A 15 -1.76 -4.94 12.65
CA GLU A 15 -2.49 -3.68 12.51
C GLU A 15 -1.83 -2.69 11.54
N HIS A 16 -0.54 -2.86 11.23
CA HIS A 16 0.21 -2.06 10.26
C HIS A 16 0.62 -2.86 9.02
N SER A 17 0.05 -4.05 8.83
CA SER A 17 0.39 -4.93 7.71
C SER A 17 -0.80 -5.11 6.79
N LEU A 18 -0.52 -5.12 5.48
CA LEU A 18 -1.49 -5.45 4.43
C LEU A 18 -0.95 -6.66 3.68
N VAL A 19 -1.53 -7.84 3.94
CA VAL A 19 -1.05 -9.13 3.41
C VAL A 19 -2.19 -9.96 2.81
N LYS A 20 -1.84 -10.86 1.88
CA LYS A 20 -2.81 -11.77 1.24
C LYS A 20 -3.49 -12.70 2.25
N PRO A 21 -4.71 -13.19 1.96
CA PRO A 21 -5.59 -12.69 0.91
C PRO A 21 -6.16 -11.35 1.37
N TYR A 22 -6.07 -10.28 0.56
CA TYR A 22 -6.50 -8.92 0.94
C TYR A 22 -8.04 -8.84 1.02
N GLN A 23 -8.63 -9.65 1.89
CA GLN A 23 -10.03 -9.86 2.11
C GLN A 23 -10.27 -9.53 3.58
N GLY A 24 -11.21 -8.65 3.85
CA GLY A 24 -11.80 -8.58 5.18
C GLY A 24 -13.24 -9.08 5.15
N VAL A 25 -14.03 -8.64 6.12
CA VAL A 25 -15.45 -9.01 6.19
C VAL A 25 -16.21 -8.11 5.21
N GLY A 26 -16.68 -8.68 4.10
CA GLY A 26 -17.33 -7.90 3.03
C GLY A 26 -16.31 -7.09 2.21
N THR A 27 -16.57 -5.79 2.01
CA THR A 27 -15.72 -4.87 1.22
C THR A 27 -14.62 -4.18 2.03
N SER A 28 -14.58 -4.36 3.35
CA SER A 28 -13.68 -3.63 4.26
C SER A 28 -12.51 -4.49 4.70
N ILE A 29 -11.29 -3.97 4.64
CA ILE A 29 -10.09 -4.59 5.24
C ILE A 29 -9.83 -3.93 6.60
N PRO A 30 -9.66 -4.70 7.69
CA PRO A 30 -9.36 -4.15 9.01
C PRO A 30 -8.14 -3.21 8.98
N TYR A 31 -8.21 -2.11 9.74
CA TYR A 31 -7.15 -1.10 9.88
C TYR A 31 -6.77 -0.29 8.64
N TRP A 32 -7.30 -0.61 7.46
CA TRP A 32 -6.95 0.10 6.22
C TRP A 32 -8.18 0.79 5.62
N ASP A 33 -7.96 2.00 5.12
CA ASP A 33 -8.92 2.76 4.32
C ASP A 33 -8.39 2.89 2.88
N PHE A 34 -9.30 2.93 1.92
CA PHE A 34 -9.01 2.94 0.49
C PHE A 34 -9.69 4.15 -0.15
N LEU A 35 -8.97 4.88 -0.99
CA LEU A 35 -9.46 6.10 -1.64
C LEU A 35 -9.30 6.06 -3.16
N GLY A 36 -10.13 6.85 -3.84
CA GLY A 36 -10.04 7.10 -5.27
C GLY A 36 -10.20 5.84 -6.12
N SER A 37 -9.29 5.66 -7.07
CA SER A 37 -9.28 4.56 -8.04
C SER A 37 -8.76 3.22 -7.49
N THR A 38 -8.52 3.14 -6.17
CA THR A 38 -7.94 1.94 -5.56
C THR A 38 -8.87 0.74 -5.69
N MET A 39 -8.34 -0.37 -6.22
CA MET A 39 -9.04 -1.64 -6.36
C MET A 39 -8.35 -2.72 -5.53
N VAL A 40 -9.15 -3.50 -4.80
CA VAL A 40 -8.69 -4.60 -3.96
C VAL A 40 -9.10 -5.93 -4.58
N THR A 41 -8.17 -6.88 -4.68
CA THR A 41 -8.42 -8.26 -5.08
C THR A 41 -7.82 -9.21 -4.04
N SER A 42 -8.12 -10.51 -4.13
CA SER A 42 -7.47 -11.51 -3.26
C SER A 42 -5.94 -11.57 -3.42
N ASN A 43 -5.40 -11.12 -4.55
CA ASN A 43 -4.00 -11.31 -4.94
C ASN A 43 -3.17 -10.03 -4.96
N TYR A 44 -3.79 -8.85 -5.06
CA TYR A 44 -3.09 -7.57 -5.05
C TYR A 44 -4.05 -6.43 -4.73
N VAL A 45 -3.48 -5.33 -4.25
CA VAL A 45 -4.12 -4.01 -4.20
C VAL A 45 -3.52 -3.19 -5.33
N ARG A 46 -4.37 -2.58 -6.15
CA ARG A 46 -3.97 -1.72 -7.27
C ARG A 46 -4.39 -0.30 -6.94
N LEU A 47 -3.42 0.61 -6.79
CA LEU A 47 -3.68 2.03 -6.53
C LEU A 47 -4.28 2.72 -7.75
N THR A 48 -3.70 2.52 -8.94
CA THR A 48 -4.16 3.13 -10.19
C THR A 48 -4.14 2.11 -11.34
N GLY A 49 -5.07 2.26 -12.29
CA GLY A 49 -5.04 1.54 -13.57
C GLY A 49 -4.09 2.19 -14.57
N ASP A 50 -3.78 1.48 -15.66
CA ASP A 50 -3.04 2.00 -16.82
C ASP A 50 -3.96 2.85 -17.71
N ILE A 51 -4.51 3.92 -17.11
CA ILE A 51 -5.37 4.94 -17.72
C ILE A 51 -5.00 6.30 -17.13
N GLN A 52 -5.25 7.37 -17.88
CA GLN A 52 -4.84 8.72 -17.48
C GLN A 52 -5.62 9.25 -16.28
N SER A 53 -5.01 10.22 -15.58
CA SER A 53 -5.65 11.03 -14.52
C SER A 53 -6.22 10.23 -13.35
N GLN A 54 -5.55 9.14 -12.97
CA GLN A 54 -5.94 8.32 -11.82
C GLN A 54 -5.24 8.77 -10.55
N ARG A 55 -5.97 8.74 -9.44
CA ARG A 55 -5.43 8.92 -8.09
C ARG A 55 -6.01 7.83 -7.21
N GLY A 56 -5.17 7.17 -6.43
CA GLY A 56 -5.59 6.13 -5.51
C GLY A 56 -4.63 6.06 -4.35
N ALA A 57 -5.17 5.83 -3.15
CA ALA A 57 -4.39 5.76 -1.94
C ALA A 57 -4.93 4.65 -1.03
N ILE A 58 -4.02 4.12 -0.21
CA ILE A 58 -4.34 3.28 0.93
C ILE A 58 -3.74 3.90 2.17
N TRP A 59 -4.50 3.89 3.25
CA TRP A 59 -4.10 4.52 4.51
C TRP A 59 -4.32 3.58 5.67
N ASN A 60 -3.33 3.48 6.55
CA ASN A 60 -3.49 2.79 7.81
C ASN A 60 -4.17 3.71 8.83
N LYS A 61 -5.23 3.23 9.47
CA LYS A 61 -6.01 3.95 10.49
C LYS A 61 -5.31 4.00 11.85
N VAL A 62 -4.35 3.12 12.09
CA VAL A 62 -3.72 2.96 13.39
C VAL A 62 -2.40 3.74 13.41
N PRO A 63 -2.20 4.68 14.35
CA PRO A 63 -0.92 5.37 14.48
C PRO A 63 0.21 4.40 14.85
N LEU A 64 1.36 4.52 14.20
CA LEU A 64 2.56 3.73 14.52
C LEU A 64 3.32 4.39 15.68
N SER A 65 3.27 3.78 16.86
CA SER A 65 3.89 4.30 18.10
C SER A 65 5.24 3.68 18.45
N VAL A 66 5.70 2.68 17.68
CA VAL A 66 7.00 2.04 17.92
C VAL A 66 8.14 2.92 17.43
N ARG A 67 9.19 3.03 18.25
CA ARG A 67 10.35 3.88 17.98
C ARG A 67 11.16 3.42 16.77
N ASN A 68 11.40 2.10 16.68
CA ASN A 68 12.19 1.49 15.63
C ASN A 68 11.28 0.54 14.86
N TRP A 69 11.28 0.68 13.54
CA TRP A 69 10.42 -0.12 12.66
C TRP A 69 11.11 -0.35 11.32
N GLU A 70 10.68 -1.41 10.65
CA GLU A 70 11.04 -1.73 9.28
C GLU A 70 9.75 -1.90 8.48
N MET A 71 9.73 -1.39 7.24
CA MET A 71 8.63 -1.57 6.31
C MET A 71 9.12 -2.34 5.09
N GLN A 72 8.49 -3.47 4.81
CA GLN A 72 8.74 -4.26 3.60
C GLN A 72 7.59 -4.07 2.62
N ILE A 73 7.85 -3.40 1.49
CA ILE A 73 6.84 -3.10 0.48
C ILE A 73 7.10 -3.96 -0.76
N HIS A 74 6.20 -4.92 -1.00
CA HIS A 74 6.17 -5.67 -2.26
C HIS A 74 5.26 -4.94 -3.24
N PHE A 75 5.85 -4.26 -4.22
CA PHE A 75 5.12 -3.47 -5.22
C PHE A 75 5.47 -3.89 -6.64
N LYS A 76 4.61 -3.50 -7.59
CA LYS A 76 4.88 -3.62 -9.02
C LYS A 76 4.28 -2.40 -9.73
N VAL A 77 5.12 -1.68 -10.48
CA VAL A 77 4.69 -0.66 -11.44
C VAL A 77 4.83 -1.25 -12.83
N HIS A 78 3.76 -1.24 -13.62
CA HIS A 78 3.77 -1.75 -14.99
C HIS A 78 2.68 -1.06 -15.83
N GLY A 79 2.90 -0.96 -17.14
CA GLY A 79 1.97 -0.38 -18.09
C GLY A 79 2.25 -0.85 -19.52
N ARG A 80 1.38 -0.48 -20.47
CA ARG A 80 1.51 -0.83 -21.90
C ARG A 80 2.15 0.27 -22.74
N GLY A 81 2.34 1.47 -22.18
CA GLY A 81 3.02 2.58 -22.83
C GLY A 81 4.46 2.21 -23.22
N LYS A 82 4.88 2.60 -24.43
CA LYS A 82 6.23 2.31 -24.94
C LYS A 82 7.26 3.34 -24.49
N ASP A 83 6.89 4.63 -24.54
CA ASP A 83 7.86 5.73 -24.42
C ASP A 83 7.52 6.74 -23.30
N LEU A 84 6.24 6.85 -22.91
CA LEU A 84 5.77 7.75 -21.86
C LEU A 84 4.99 6.95 -20.81
N PHE A 85 5.41 7.10 -19.57
CA PHE A 85 4.81 6.51 -18.38
C PHE A 85 4.95 7.50 -17.22
N GLY A 86 4.04 7.44 -16.26
CA GLY A 86 4.03 8.35 -15.12
C GLY A 86 2.71 8.29 -14.37
N ASP A 87 2.66 8.76 -13.12
CA ASP A 87 3.73 9.52 -12.44
C ASP A 87 4.59 8.65 -11.50
N GLY A 88 3.99 7.65 -10.85
CA GLY A 88 4.67 6.79 -9.87
C GLY A 88 3.77 6.46 -8.68
N PHE A 89 4.37 6.11 -7.55
CA PHE A 89 3.67 5.99 -6.26
C PHE A 89 4.56 6.52 -5.14
N ALA A 90 3.94 6.87 -4.02
CA ALA A 90 4.61 7.31 -2.80
C ALA A 90 4.30 6.37 -1.63
N PHE A 91 5.22 6.34 -0.68
CA PHE A 91 5.01 5.78 0.65
C PHE A 91 5.01 6.91 1.67
N TRP A 92 4.04 6.88 2.59
CA TRP A 92 3.82 7.94 3.57
C TRP A 92 4.02 7.43 5.00
N TYR A 93 4.77 8.20 5.77
CA TYR A 93 4.79 8.15 7.24
C TYR A 93 4.56 9.57 7.76
N VAL A 94 3.33 9.85 8.17
CA VAL A 94 2.85 11.22 8.44
C VAL A 94 2.04 11.29 9.73
N LYS A 95 1.90 12.50 10.27
CA LYS A 95 1.10 12.78 11.47
C LYS A 95 -0.40 12.68 11.20
N GLU A 96 -0.85 13.17 10.05
CA GLU A 96 -2.27 13.27 9.68
C GLU A 96 -2.48 12.48 8.37
N PRO A 97 -3.13 11.30 8.42
CA PRO A 97 -3.38 10.49 7.22
C PRO A 97 -4.59 11.02 6.43
N MET A 98 -4.90 10.37 5.30
CA MET A 98 -6.14 10.59 4.54
C MET A 98 -6.30 11.98 3.91
N GLN A 99 -5.21 12.70 3.72
CA GLN A 99 -5.20 13.94 2.94
C GLN A 99 -5.13 13.60 1.45
N THR A 100 -6.00 14.16 0.63
CA THR A 100 -5.92 13.99 -0.84
C THR A 100 -5.19 15.20 -1.45
N GLY A 101 -4.42 14.96 -2.52
CA GLY A 101 -3.59 16.01 -3.09
C GLY A 101 -3.01 15.66 -4.45
N ASP A 102 -2.18 16.56 -4.96
CA ASP A 102 -1.50 16.42 -6.25
C ASP A 102 -0.19 15.63 -6.14
N VAL A 103 0.28 15.32 -4.92
CA VAL A 103 1.51 14.57 -4.69
C VAL A 103 1.22 13.07 -4.73
N PHE A 104 1.34 12.46 -5.91
CA PHE A 104 1.10 11.02 -6.12
C PHE A 104 -0.27 10.52 -5.60
N GLY A 105 -1.28 11.41 -5.59
CA GLY A 105 -2.66 11.09 -5.23
C GLY A 105 -3.07 11.32 -3.79
N SER A 106 -2.15 11.66 -2.88
CA SER A 106 -2.43 11.92 -1.46
C SER A 106 -1.47 12.95 -0.89
#